data_AF-D7NFH7-F1
#
_entry.id   AF-D7NFH7-F1
#
_cell.length_a   1.000
_cell.length_b   1.000
_cell.length_c   1.000
_cell.angle_alpha   90.00
_cell.angle_beta   90.00
_cell.angle_gamma   90.00
#
_symmetry.space_group_name_H-M   'P 1'
#
loop_
_entity.id
_entity.type
_entity.pdbx_description
1 polymer ?
#
loop_
_entity_poly.entity_id
_entity_poly.type
_entity_poly.pdbx_seq_one_letter_code
_entity_poly.pdbx_strand_id
1 'polypeptide(L)'
;MTSSGLHYASLLLQVTIVYYCLTFKNKKMEINFKELEIKNIDGTTQKVDIAKEMANVLYYSTNSIAAVSTALDIYKVGRATLDAETAIAVKEVLKRNFTAIVQLALNPILDEIINTDAATY
;
A
#
# COMPACT_ATOMS: atom_id res chain seq x y z
N MET A 1 -40.13 24.44 -11.87
CA MET A 1 -39.07 23.44 -12.09
C MET A 1 -39.73 22.07 -12.12
N THR A 2 -39.54 21.29 -13.18
CA THR A 2 -40.22 20.00 -13.37
C THR A 2 -39.63 18.94 -12.43
N SER A 3 -40.48 18.03 -11.92
CA SER A 3 -40.09 16.91 -11.03
C SER A 3 -38.90 16.09 -11.56
N SER A 4 -38.77 15.99 -12.88
CA SER A 4 -37.66 15.33 -13.57
C SER A 4 -36.30 16.01 -13.37
N GLY A 5 -36.25 17.34 -13.23
CA GLY A 5 -35.01 18.09 -13.01
C GLY A 5 -34.42 17.90 -11.62
N LEU A 6 -35.27 17.80 -10.59
CA LEU A 6 -34.82 17.49 -9.22
C LEU A 6 -34.30 16.06 -9.10
N HIS A 7 -34.93 15.10 -9.78
CA HIS A 7 -34.49 13.70 -9.75
C HIS A 7 -33.11 13.53 -10.41
N TYR A 8 -32.87 14.24 -11.52
CA TYR A 8 -31.58 14.21 -12.21
C TYR A 8 -30.46 14.87 -11.39
N ALA A 9 -30.75 16.00 -10.72
CA ALA A 9 -29.79 16.67 -9.85
C ALA A 9 -29.41 15.80 -8.63
N SER A 10 -30.39 15.10 -8.04
CA SER A 10 -30.16 14.15 -6.94
C SER A 10 -29.26 12.98 -7.38
N LEU A 11 -29.52 12.41 -8.56
CA LEU A 11 -28.72 11.30 -9.10
C LEU A 11 -27.28 11.73 -9.40
N LEU A 12 -27.09 12.91 -9.99
CA LEU A 12 -25.76 13.47 -10.28
C LEU A 12 -24.98 13.77 -8.98
N LEU A 13 -25.65 14.27 -7.95
CA LEU A 13 -25.04 14.48 -6.63
C LEU A 13 -24.61 13.15 -6.00
N GLN A 14 -25.47 12.12 -6.05
CA GLN A 14 -25.14 10.79 -5.53
C GLN A 14 -23.95 10.16 -6.28
N VAL A 15 -23.92 10.24 -7.62
CA VAL A 15 -22.80 9.73 -8.42
C VAL A 15 -21.50 10.49 -8.12
N THR A 16 -21.57 11.81 -7.96
CA THR A 16 -20.40 12.64 -7.61
C THR A 16 -19.88 12.32 -6.21
N ILE A 17 -20.76 12.15 -5.23
CA ILE A 17 -20.40 11.76 -3.86
C ILE A 17 -19.75 10.37 -3.85
N VAL A 18 -20.29 9.40 -4.57
CA VAL A 18 -19.70 8.05 -4.68
C VAL A 18 -18.32 8.12 -5.32
N TYR A 19 -18.15 8.90 -6.39
CA TYR A 19 -16.85 9.07 -7.06
C TYR A 19 -15.81 9.73 -6.15
N TYR A 20 -16.17 10.80 -5.44
CA TYR A 20 -15.28 11.43 -4.46
C TYR A 20 -14.96 10.52 -3.27
N CYS A 21 -15.94 9.77 -2.76
CA CYS A 21 -15.71 8.75 -1.73
C CYS A 21 -14.76 7.65 -2.22
N LEU A 22 -14.90 7.17 -3.45
CA LEU A 22 -13.98 6.18 -4.02
C LEU A 22 -12.56 6.73 -4.22
N THR A 23 -12.44 8.01 -4.60
CA THR A 23 -11.14 8.65 -4.85
C THR A 23 -10.42 9.01 -3.54
N PHE A 24 -11.16 9.39 -2.49
CA PHE A 24 -10.61 9.74 -1.18
C PHE A 24 -10.17 8.52 -0.36
N LYS A 25 -10.82 7.36 -0.57
CA LYS A 25 -10.51 6.07 0.08
C LYS A 25 -9.22 5.39 -0.38
N ASN A 26 -8.48 5.97 -1.32
CA ASN A 26 -7.29 5.36 -1.90
C ASN A 26 -6.07 6.25 -1.63
N LYS A 27 -5.72 6.47 -0.35
CA LYS A 27 -4.44 7.14 -0.05
C LYS A 27 -3.31 6.16 -0.35
N LYS A 28 -2.68 6.39 -1.49
CA LYS A 28 -1.57 5.58 -1.99
C LYS A 28 -0.24 6.17 -1.52
N MET A 29 0.61 5.35 -0.89
CA MET A 29 1.97 5.76 -0.49
C MET A 29 3.02 4.98 -1.28
N GLU A 30 4.04 5.70 -1.74
CA GLU A 30 5.19 5.10 -2.42
C GLU A 30 6.25 4.67 -1.41
N ILE A 31 6.73 3.43 -1.51
CA ILE A 31 7.82 2.88 -0.70
C ILE A 31 9.03 2.62 -1.61
N ASN A 32 10.22 3.00 -1.13
CA ASN A 32 11.49 2.69 -1.78
C ASN A 32 12.17 1.49 -1.10
N PHE A 33 12.18 0.34 -1.79
CA PHE A 33 12.74 -0.92 -1.27
C PHE A 33 14.24 -1.04 -1.49
N LYS A 34 14.86 -0.15 -2.28
CA LYS A 34 16.32 -0.09 -2.50
C LYS A 34 17.07 0.61 -1.39
N GLU A 35 16.36 1.44 -0.63
CA GLU A 35 16.94 2.30 0.40
C GLU A 35 16.14 2.17 1.70
N LEU A 36 15.81 0.93 2.09
CA LEU A 36 15.11 0.70 3.33
C LEU A 36 16.04 1.01 4.50
N GLU A 37 15.63 1.93 5.36
CA GLU A 37 16.38 2.24 6.58
C GLU A 37 16.10 1.20 7.66
N ILE A 38 17.15 0.52 8.13
CA ILE A 38 17.08 -0.41 9.24
C ILE A 38 17.95 0.06 10.40
N LYS A 39 17.56 -0.31 11.61
CA LYS A 39 18.28 0.02 12.84
C LYS A 39 19.14 -1.16 13.28
N ASN A 40 20.43 -0.89 13.50
CA ASN A 40 21.41 -1.85 14.00
C ASN A 40 21.35 -1.99 15.52
N ILE A 41 22.00 -3.03 16.05
CA ILE A 41 22.06 -3.33 17.49
C ILE A 41 22.76 -2.24 18.31
N ASP A 42 23.67 -1.49 17.69
CA ASP A 42 24.40 -0.36 18.30
C ASP A 42 23.61 0.95 18.26
N GLY A 43 22.39 0.92 17.70
CA GLY A 43 21.51 2.07 17.55
C GLY A 43 21.76 2.91 16.30
N THR A 44 22.78 2.59 15.50
CA THR A 44 23.01 3.25 14.21
C THR A 44 21.96 2.82 13.19
N THR A 45 21.74 3.65 12.16
CA THR A 45 20.88 3.30 11.03
C THR A 45 21.72 3.05 9.78
N GLN A 46 21.25 2.12 8.95
CA GLN A 46 21.84 1.86 7.65
C GLN A 46 20.75 1.64 6.61
N LYS A 47 21.07 1.95 5.35
CA LYS A 47 20.20 1.66 4.21
C LYS A 47 20.54 0.29 3.65
N VAL A 48 19.52 -0.53 3.40
CA VAL A 48 19.64 -1.82 2.74
C VAL A 48 18.77 -1.88 1.49
N ASP A 49 19.30 -2.52 0.45
CA ASP A 49 18.54 -2.84 -0.76
C ASP A 49 17.93 -4.23 -0.61
N ILE A 50 16.61 -4.26 -0.44
CA ILE A 50 15.83 -5.50 -0.39
C ILE A 50 14.88 -5.62 -1.58
N ALA A 51 14.98 -4.73 -2.59
CA ALA A 51 13.98 -4.65 -3.66
C ALA A 51 13.85 -5.97 -4.41
N LYS A 52 14.96 -6.55 -4.85
CA LYS A 52 14.94 -7.79 -5.62
C LYS A 52 14.44 -8.98 -4.79
N GLU A 53 14.83 -9.04 -3.53
CA GLU A 53 14.39 -10.10 -2.60
C GLU A 53 12.89 -9.97 -2.31
N MET A 54 12.43 -8.78 -1.94
CA MET A 54 11.01 -8.47 -1.72
C MET A 54 10.17 -8.78 -2.96
N ALA A 55 10.60 -8.34 -4.13
CA ALA A 55 9.90 -8.61 -5.37
C ALA A 55 9.74 -10.12 -5.63
N ASN A 56 10.82 -10.89 -5.52
CA ASN A 56 10.76 -12.33 -5.77
C ASN A 56 9.86 -13.03 -4.75
N VAL A 57 10.05 -12.76 -3.47
CA VAL A 57 9.27 -13.38 -2.40
C VAL A 57 7.78 -13.02 -2.55
N LEU A 58 7.47 -11.74 -2.81
CA LEU A 58 6.10 -11.28 -3.02
C LEU A 58 5.47 -11.93 -4.25
N TYR A 59 6.19 -11.99 -5.38
CA TYR A 59 5.68 -12.55 -6.63
C TYR A 59 5.30 -14.03 -6.50
N TYR A 60 6.10 -14.82 -5.77
CA TYR A 60 5.86 -16.26 -5.64
C TYR A 60 5.00 -16.66 -4.44
N SER A 61 4.80 -15.78 -3.46
CA SER A 61 4.14 -16.11 -2.19
C SER A 61 2.82 -15.41 -1.94
N THR A 62 2.47 -14.39 -2.75
CA THR A 62 1.21 -13.67 -2.58
C THR A 62 0.04 -14.41 -3.22
N ASN A 63 -1.12 -14.32 -2.59
CA ASN A 63 -2.40 -14.75 -3.18
C ASN A 63 -3.21 -13.59 -3.76
N SER A 64 -2.71 -12.35 -3.63
CA SER A 64 -3.37 -11.14 -4.15
C SER A 64 -2.84 -10.79 -5.54
N ILE A 65 -3.74 -10.68 -6.52
CA ILE A 65 -3.39 -10.25 -7.89
C ILE A 65 -2.81 -8.83 -7.88
N ALA A 66 -3.36 -7.92 -7.05
CA ALA A 66 -2.84 -6.56 -6.92
C ALA A 66 -1.38 -6.57 -6.44
N ALA A 67 -1.06 -7.41 -5.45
CA ALA A 67 0.30 -7.56 -4.92
C ALA A 67 1.29 -8.17 -5.94
N VAL A 68 0.83 -8.97 -6.91
CA VAL A 68 1.69 -9.43 -8.03
C VAL A 68 2.15 -8.25 -8.88
N SER A 69 1.26 -7.29 -9.18
CA SER A 69 1.63 -6.08 -9.91
C SER A 69 2.68 -5.28 -9.15
N THR A 70 2.48 -5.10 -7.84
CA THR A 70 3.44 -4.44 -6.95
C THR A 70 4.79 -5.14 -6.97
N ALA A 71 4.83 -6.48 -6.93
CA ALA A 71 6.07 -7.23 -7.00
C ALA A 71 6.86 -6.95 -8.29
N LEU A 72 6.17 -6.79 -9.42
CA LEU A 72 6.81 -6.44 -10.69
C LEU A 72 7.37 -5.01 -10.69
N ASP A 73 6.67 -4.06 -10.07
CA ASP A 73 7.14 -2.67 -9.95
C ASP A 73 8.36 -2.58 -9.04
N ILE A 74 8.35 -3.29 -7.91
CA ILE A 74 9.51 -3.42 -7.03
C ILE A 74 10.69 -4.04 -7.80
N TYR A 75 10.45 -5.10 -8.60
CA TYR A 75 11.53 -5.74 -9.36
C TYR A 75 12.18 -4.80 -10.38
N LYS A 76 11.37 -4.03 -11.11
CA LYS A 76 11.83 -3.17 -12.21
C LYS A 76 12.46 -1.88 -11.72
N VAL A 77 11.78 -1.19 -10.80
CA VAL A 77 12.14 0.17 -10.39
C VAL A 77 12.77 0.20 -9.00
N GLY A 78 12.43 -0.77 -8.14
CA GLY A 78 12.82 -0.79 -6.73
C GLY A 78 11.89 0.02 -5.83
N ARG A 79 10.78 0.51 -6.39
CA ARG A 79 9.77 1.31 -5.69
C ARG A 79 8.40 0.79 -6.07
N ALA A 80 7.44 0.90 -5.15
CA ALA A 80 6.05 0.63 -5.48
C ALA A 80 5.12 1.49 -4.63
N THR A 81 3.99 1.81 -5.25
CA THR A 81 2.90 2.56 -4.64
C THR A 81 1.85 1.59 -4.13
N LEU A 82 1.55 1.65 -2.84
CA LEU A 82 0.62 0.74 -2.18
C LEU A 82 -0.62 1.47 -1.67
N ASP A 83 -1.77 0.82 -1.84
CA ASP A 83 -3.01 1.07 -1.10
C ASP A 83 -3.13 0.11 0.09
N ALA A 84 -4.17 0.24 0.92
CA ALA A 84 -4.33 -0.62 2.09
C ALA A 84 -4.46 -2.11 1.75
N GLU A 85 -5.21 -2.47 0.70
CA GLU A 85 -5.37 -3.88 0.30
C GLU A 85 -4.01 -4.51 -0.05
N THR A 86 -3.23 -3.82 -0.87
CA THR A 86 -1.90 -4.26 -1.27
C THR A 86 -0.95 -4.27 -0.07
N ALA A 87 -1.01 -3.26 0.81
CA ALA A 87 -0.19 -3.19 2.02
C ALA A 87 -0.46 -4.35 2.98
N ILE A 88 -1.71 -4.79 3.14
CA ILE A 88 -2.07 -5.98 3.92
C ILE A 88 -1.40 -7.23 3.34
N ALA A 89 -1.53 -7.45 2.03
CA ALA A 89 -0.93 -8.60 1.35
C ALA A 89 0.61 -8.60 1.48
N VAL A 90 1.25 -7.44 1.32
CA VAL A 90 2.70 -7.29 1.52
C VAL A 90 3.08 -7.58 2.97
N LYS A 91 2.30 -7.11 3.95
CA LYS A 91 2.54 -7.35 5.37
C LYS A 91 2.45 -8.84 5.73
N GLU A 92 1.52 -9.58 5.14
CA GLU A 92 1.40 -11.02 5.34
C GLU A 92 2.62 -11.80 4.83
N VAL A 93 3.09 -11.44 3.63
CA VAL A 93 4.29 -12.04 3.03
C VAL A 93 5.54 -11.66 3.83
N LEU A 94 5.64 -10.39 4.24
CA LEU A 94 6.73 -9.85 5.04
C LEU A 94 6.90 -10.64 6.36
N LYS A 95 5.80 -10.88 7.07
CA LYS A 95 5.77 -11.62 8.35
C LYS A 95 6.34 -13.03 8.24
N ARG A 96 6.13 -13.71 7.11
CA ARG A 96 6.50 -15.12 6.90
C ARG A 96 7.92 -15.32 6.39
N ASN A 97 8.46 -14.34 5.67
CA ASN A 97 9.65 -14.55 4.85
C ASN A 97 10.85 -13.66 5.19
N PHE A 98 10.65 -12.56 5.94
CA PHE A 98 11.72 -11.61 6.23
C PHE A 98 12.13 -11.61 7.70
N THR A 99 13.36 -11.19 7.97
CA THR A 99 13.90 -11.09 9.33
C THR A 99 13.18 -10.04 10.16
N ALA A 100 13.20 -10.19 11.49
CA ALA A 100 12.54 -9.27 12.41
C ALA A 100 13.03 -7.81 12.25
N ILE A 101 14.29 -7.58 11.86
CA ILE A 101 14.85 -6.25 11.64
C ILE A 101 14.18 -5.55 10.44
N VAL A 102 13.99 -6.28 9.33
CA VAL A 102 13.28 -5.76 8.15
C VAL A 102 11.79 -5.54 8.48
N GLN A 103 11.20 -6.44 9.26
CA GLN A 103 9.81 -6.29 9.73
C GLN A 103 9.63 -5.03 10.59
N LEU A 104 10.58 -4.73 11.49
CA LEU A 104 10.54 -3.52 12.32
C LEU A 104 10.61 -2.24 11.50
N ALA A 105 11.33 -2.25 10.37
CA ALA A 105 11.42 -1.10 9.49
C ALA A 105 10.17 -0.89 8.62
N LEU A 106 9.60 -1.97 8.07
CA LEU A 106 8.47 -1.89 7.13
C LEU A 106 7.10 -1.89 7.80
N ASN A 107 6.91 -2.59 8.93
CA ASN A 107 5.59 -2.69 9.57
C ASN A 107 4.98 -1.32 9.91
N PRO A 108 5.71 -0.33 10.47
CA PRO A 108 5.15 0.98 10.76
C PRO A 108 4.65 1.70 9.50
N ILE A 109 5.40 1.60 8.40
CA ILE A 109 5.05 2.21 7.11
C ILE A 109 3.80 1.54 6.52
N LEU A 110 3.76 0.21 6.54
CA LEU A 110 2.59 -0.55 6.06
C LEU A 110 1.37 -0.29 6.95
N ASP A 111 1.55 -0.20 8.26
CA ASP A 111 0.47 0.13 9.21
C ASP A 111 -0.06 1.55 9.00
N GLU A 112 0.78 2.52 8.66
CA GLU A 112 0.31 3.85 8.29
C GLU A 112 -0.59 3.82 7.06
N ILE A 113 -0.22 3.05 6.03
CA ILE A 113 -1.01 2.90 4.80
C ILE A 113 -2.35 2.24 5.11
N ILE A 114 -2.33 1.14 5.88
CA ILE A 114 -3.53 0.39 6.27
C ILE A 114 -4.46 1.24 7.15
N ASN A 115 -3.90 1.93 8.14
CA ASN A 115 -4.69 2.68 9.12
C ASN A 115 -5.14 4.05 8.62
N THR A 116 -4.47 4.65 7.64
CA THR A 116 -4.98 5.88 7.02
C THR A 116 -6.32 5.64 6.32
N ASP A 117 -6.53 4.44 5.77
CA ASP A 117 -7.83 4.04 5.24
C ASP A 117 -8.84 3.68 6.35
N ALA A 118 -8.39 3.34 7.57
CA ALA A 118 -9.25 2.99 8.72
C ALA A 118 -9.64 4.17 9.62
N ALA A 119 -8.90 5.29 9.62
CA ALA A 119 -9.11 6.42 10.54
C ALA A 119 -10.16 7.44 10.05
N THR A 120 -10.96 7.11 9.04
CA THR A 120 -11.98 8.02 8.44
C THR A 120 -13.43 7.59 8.72
N TYR A 121 -13.66 6.77 9.75
CA TYR A 121 -14.99 6.41 10.25
C TYR A 121 -15.43 7.27 11.44
#